data_AF-A0A7W8TTY2-F1
#
_entry.id   AF-A0A7W8TTY2-F1
#
_cell.length_a   1.000
_cell.length_b   1.000
_cell.length_c   1.000
_cell.angle_alpha   90.00
_cell.angle_beta   90.00
_cell.angle_gamma   90.00
#
_symmetry.space_group_name_H-M   'P 1'
#
loop_
_entity.id
_entity.type
_entity.pdbx_description
1 polymer ?
#
loop_
_entity_poly.entity_id
_entity_poly.type
_entity_poly.pdbx_seq_one_letter_code
_entity_poly.pdbx_strand_id
1 'polypeptide(L)'
;MSSVLRLAEEMGWPTERLHSEHFEADVQGPGKNFQVTLAQSGQTITVPGTKSLLEALEGIGISVPNMCRKGVCGECAVPVLKGRVEHRDLYLTDEEKALHETVMCCVSRAQEQELELDL
;
A
#
# COMPACT_ATOMS: atom_id res chain seq x y z
N MET A 1 -15.04 10.86 -10.16
CA MET A 1 -14.55 10.24 -11.40
C MET A 1 -15.56 9.28 -12.02
N SER A 2 -16.18 8.37 -11.26
CA SER A 2 -17.17 7.40 -11.76
C SER A 2 -18.34 8.01 -12.55
N SER A 3 -18.76 9.24 -12.24
CA SER A 3 -19.84 9.93 -12.97
C SER A 3 -19.50 10.31 -14.40
N VAL A 4 -18.23 10.64 -14.69
CA VAL A 4 -17.79 11.08 -16.03
C VAL A 4 -17.63 9.90 -16.97
N LEU A 5 -17.02 8.81 -16.50
CA LEU A 5 -16.87 7.57 -17.28
C LEU A 5 -18.24 6.99 -17.65
N ARG A 6 -19.14 6.90 -16.65
CA ARG A 6 -20.51 6.44 -16.88
C ARG A 6 -21.25 7.30 -17.90
N LEU A 7 -21.12 8.62 -17.84
CA LEU A 7 -21.73 9.51 -18.83
C LEU A 7 -21.16 9.29 -20.24
N ALA A 8 -19.85 9.06 -20.35
CA ALA A 8 -19.23 8.78 -21.65
C ALA A 8 -19.73 7.45 -22.25
N GLU A 9 -19.88 6.40 -21.44
CA GLU A 9 -20.51 5.13 -21.85
C GLU A 9 -21.96 5.33 -22.28
N GLU A 10 -22.76 6.06 -21.48
CA GLU A 10 -24.16 6.40 -21.81
C GLU A 10 -24.27 7.20 -23.13
N MET A 11 -23.24 7.98 -23.47
CA MET A 11 -23.12 8.73 -24.73
C MET A 11 -22.55 7.89 -25.89
N GLY A 12 -22.34 6.58 -25.69
CA GLY A 12 -21.92 5.63 -26.72
C GLY A 12 -20.41 5.60 -26.99
N TRP A 13 -19.58 6.11 -26.08
CA TRP A 13 -18.13 5.98 -26.22
C TRP A 13 -17.70 4.52 -26.01
N PRO A 14 -16.84 3.95 -26.87
CA PRO A 14 -16.29 2.62 -26.64
C PRO A 14 -15.46 2.58 -25.36
N THR A 15 -15.72 1.61 -24.48
CA THR A 15 -15.04 1.47 -23.19
C THR A 15 -13.52 1.35 -23.34
N GLU A 16 -13.04 0.80 -24.45
CA GLU A 16 -11.59 0.66 -24.73
C GLU A 16 -10.88 2.01 -24.93
N ARG A 17 -11.64 3.09 -25.17
CA ARG A 17 -11.12 4.46 -25.29
C ARG A 17 -11.31 5.28 -24.02
N LEU A 18 -11.94 4.70 -22.99
CA LEU A 18 -12.12 5.34 -21.70
C LEU A 18 -10.99 4.91 -20.79
N HIS A 19 -10.17 5.89 -20.40
CA HIS A 19 -9.06 5.69 -19.48
C HIS A 19 -9.24 6.60 -18.28
N SER A 20 -8.92 6.08 -17.11
CA SER A 20 -8.89 6.84 -15.88
C SER A 20 -7.74 6.37 -15.02
N GLU A 21 -7.17 7.30 -14.26
CA GLU A 21 -6.11 7.05 -13.31
C GLU A 21 -6.46 7.69 -11.97
N HIS A 22 -6.19 6.96 -10.90
CA HIS A 22 -6.28 7.49 -9.54
C HIS A 22 -4.94 8.13 -9.17
N PHE A 23 -4.98 9.37 -8.66
CA PHE A 23 -3.77 10.06 -8.22
C PHE A 23 -3.41 9.79 -6.76
N GLU A 24 -4.40 9.37 -5.97
CA GLU A 24 -4.19 8.88 -4.63
C GLU A 24 -5.23 7.84 -4.25
N ALA A 25 -4.82 6.91 -3.39
CA ALA A 25 -5.73 6.08 -2.64
C ALA A 25 -6.45 6.93 -1.59
N ASP A 26 -7.64 6.50 -1.19
CA ASP A 26 -8.35 7.10 -0.08
C ASP A 26 -7.66 6.69 1.23
N VAL A 27 -6.61 7.43 1.60
CA VAL A 27 -5.83 7.12 2.80
C VAL A 27 -6.65 7.50 4.01
N GLN A 28 -7.26 6.47 4.62
CA GLN A 28 -7.90 6.60 5.91
C GLN A 28 -6.88 7.14 6.92
N GLY A 29 -7.36 7.96 7.88
CA GLY A 29 -6.54 8.70 8.85
C GLY A 29 -5.58 7.83 9.70
N PRO A 30 -4.98 8.42 10.75
CA PRO A 30 -3.93 7.75 11.52
C PRO A 30 -4.35 6.35 11.97
N GLY A 31 -3.47 5.37 11.76
CA GLY A 31 -3.72 3.98 12.13
C GLY A 31 -3.30 3.67 13.56
N LYS A 32 -3.32 2.38 13.92
CA LYS A 32 -2.73 1.90 15.17
C LYS A 32 -1.22 1.69 15.02
N ASN A 33 -0.50 1.72 16.13
CA ASN A 33 0.90 1.29 16.16
C ASN A 33 0.98 -0.21 15.87
N PHE A 34 2.02 -0.61 15.15
CA PHE A 34 2.35 -2.03 14.92
C PHE A 34 3.86 -2.21 14.87
N GLN A 35 4.32 -3.45 15.01
CA GLN A 35 5.72 -3.84 14.90
C GLN A 35 6.01 -4.50 13.57
N VAL A 36 7.23 -4.30 13.08
CA VAL A 36 7.73 -4.92 11.86
C VAL A 36 9.08 -5.54 12.15
N THR A 37 9.20 -6.84 11.90
CA THR A 37 10.48 -7.56 11.92
C THR A 37 11.03 -7.63 10.50
N LEU A 38 12.30 -7.29 10.36
CA LEU A 38 13.05 -7.32 9.11
C LEU A 38 13.84 -8.63 9.10
N ALA A 39 13.44 -9.59 8.27
CA ALA A 39 13.95 -10.94 8.34
C ALA A 39 15.46 -11.06 8.06
N GLN A 40 16.02 -10.21 7.19
CA GLN A 40 17.43 -10.28 6.82
C GLN A 40 18.35 -9.79 7.94
N SER A 41 17.90 -8.80 8.72
CA SER A 41 18.67 -8.24 9.84
C SER A 41 18.28 -8.80 11.21
N GLY A 42 17.08 -9.38 11.33
CA GLY A 42 16.45 -9.74 12.60
C GLY A 42 16.00 -8.53 13.44
N GLN A 43 16.11 -7.31 12.92
CA GLN A 43 15.72 -6.10 13.64
C GLN A 43 14.20 -5.94 13.64
N THR A 44 13.63 -5.60 14.80
CA THR A 44 12.22 -5.20 14.92
C THR A 44 12.10 -3.70 15.15
N ILE A 45 11.22 -3.05 14.40
CA ILE A 45 10.90 -1.62 14.55
C ILE A 45 9.42 -1.43 14.87
N THR A 46 9.12 -0.34 15.59
CA THR A 46 7.74 0.11 15.81
C THR A 46 7.36 1.15 14.77
N VAL A 47 6.24 0.95 14.10
CA VAL A 47 5.63 1.91 13.17
C VAL A 47 4.51 2.66 13.91
N PRO A 48 4.67 3.95 14.19
CA PRO A 48 3.61 4.75 14.83
C PRO A 48 2.36 4.86 13.95
N GLY A 49 1.21 5.07 14.58
CA GLY A 49 -0.07 5.38 13.91
C GLY A 49 -0.02 6.60 12.99
N THR A 50 0.87 7.53 13.31
CA THR A 50 1.05 8.82 12.62
C THR A 50 2.08 8.79 11.50
N LYS A 51 2.75 7.67 11.27
CA LYS A 51 3.72 7.48 10.19
C LYS A 51 3.34 6.29 9.32
N SER A 52 3.72 6.34 8.05
CA SER A 52 3.73 5.19 7.17
C SER A 52 4.84 4.21 7.55
N LEU A 53 4.71 2.96 7.08
CA LEU A 53 5.78 1.97 7.18
C LEU A 53 7.04 2.46 6.43
N LEU A 54 6.86 3.06 5.25
CA LEU A 54 7.94 3.64 4.47
C LEU A 54 8.73 4.68 5.26
N GLU A 55 8.06 5.65 5.91
CA GLU A 55 8.73 6.67 6.72
C GLU A 55 9.45 6.08 7.96
N ALA A 56 8.91 5.01 8.54
CA ALA A 56 9.56 4.32 9.65
C ALA A 56 10.85 3.61 9.22
N LEU A 57 10.85 2.97 8.05
CA LEU A 57 12.02 2.33 7.43
C LEU A 57 13.08 3.38 7.04
N GLU A 58 12.66 4.47 6.38
CA GLU A 58 13.55 5.58 6.03
C GLU A 58 14.19 6.19 7.28
N GLY A 59 13.43 6.30 8.39
CA GLY A 59 13.92 6.82 9.66
C GLY A 59 15.03 5.99 10.32
N ILE A 60 15.17 4.71 9.95
CA ILE A 60 16.28 3.85 10.39
C ILE A 60 17.33 3.61 9.29
N GLY A 61 17.22 4.32 8.15
CA GLY A 61 18.18 4.24 7.05
C GLY A 61 17.93 3.11 6.05
N ILE A 62 16.78 2.45 6.10
CA ILE A 62 16.40 1.41 5.12
C ILE A 62 15.70 2.07 3.95
N SER A 63 16.26 1.88 2.75
CA SER A 63 15.69 2.41 1.52
C SER A 63 14.80 1.37 0.85
N VAL A 64 13.52 1.71 0.70
CA VAL A 64 12.58 0.98 -0.16
C VAL A 64 12.32 1.85 -1.39
N PRO A 65 12.44 1.32 -2.62
CA PRO A 65 12.09 2.06 -3.83
C PRO A 65 10.70 2.70 -3.69
N ASN A 66 10.55 3.97 -4.06
CA ASN A 66 9.27 4.65 -3.95
C ASN A 66 9.18 5.82 -4.92
N MET A 67 7.96 6.08 -5.40
CA MET A 67 7.68 7.19 -6.33
C MET A 67 6.46 8.01 -5.88
N CYS A 68 5.23 7.47 -5.98
CA CYS A 68 4.03 8.28 -5.73
C CYS A 68 3.78 8.60 -4.26
N ARG A 69 4.15 7.69 -3.33
CA ARG A 69 3.79 7.73 -1.89
C ARG A 69 2.28 7.88 -1.61
N LYS A 70 1.44 7.47 -2.57
CA LYS A 70 -0.01 7.66 -2.55
C LYS A 70 -0.79 6.36 -2.79
N GLY A 71 -0.12 5.22 -2.80
CA GLY A 71 -0.76 3.91 -2.91
C GLY A 71 -1.25 3.55 -4.31
N VAL A 72 -0.70 4.14 -5.37
CA VAL A 72 -1.19 3.94 -6.75
C VAL A 72 -0.14 3.39 -7.73
N CYS A 73 1.16 3.55 -7.47
CA CYS A 73 2.22 3.23 -8.46
C CYS A 73 2.93 1.88 -8.26
N GLY A 74 2.73 1.18 -7.13
CA GLY A 74 3.37 -0.12 -6.87
C GLY A 74 4.87 -0.11 -6.49
N GLU A 75 5.60 0.97 -6.75
CA GLU A 75 7.06 1.03 -6.56
C GLU A 75 7.54 0.65 -5.14
N CYS A 76 6.75 0.94 -4.10
CA CYS A 76 7.08 0.63 -2.70
C CYS A 76 6.57 -0.73 -2.21
N ALA A 77 6.43 -1.69 -3.13
CA ALA A 77 6.07 -3.06 -2.80
C ALA A 77 7.19 -3.74 -2.01
N VAL A 78 6.83 -4.42 -0.92
CA VAL A 78 7.75 -5.25 -0.14
C VAL A 78 7.10 -6.60 0.15
N PRO A 79 7.83 -7.73 -0.01
CA PRO A 79 7.30 -9.04 0.34
C PRO A 79 7.06 -9.19 1.84
N VAL A 80 5.94 -9.82 2.18
CA VAL A 80 5.54 -10.12 3.57
C VAL A 80 5.73 -11.62 3.79
N LEU A 81 6.54 -11.96 4.79
CA LEU A 81 6.80 -13.35 5.19
C LEU A 81 5.82 -13.84 6.24
N LYS A 82 5.28 -12.93 7.07
CA LYS A 82 4.33 -13.26 8.13
C LYS A 82 3.42 -12.07 8.49
N GLY A 83 2.18 -12.40 8.86
CA GLY A 83 1.18 -11.46 9.36
C GLY A 83 0.14 -11.08 8.30
N ARG A 84 -0.79 -10.20 8.67
CA ARG A 84 -1.88 -9.76 7.78
C ARG A 84 -1.80 -8.27 7.51
N VAL A 85 -1.89 -7.91 6.22
CA VAL A 85 -1.77 -6.53 5.77
C VAL A 85 -3.15 -5.86 5.74
N GLU A 86 -3.23 -4.67 6.33
CA GLU A 86 -4.33 -3.73 6.14
C GLU A 86 -4.04 -2.95 4.86
N HIS A 87 -4.53 -3.46 3.73
CA HIS A 87 -4.32 -2.86 2.42
C HIS A 87 -5.07 -1.54 2.32
N ARG A 88 -4.34 -0.46 2.02
CA ARG A 88 -4.88 0.88 1.77
C ARG A 88 -4.48 1.41 0.39
N ASP A 89 -3.96 0.54 -0.46
CA ASP A 89 -3.54 0.85 -1.82
C ASP A 89 -4.64 0.54 -2.86
N LEU A 90 -4.52 1.19 -4.02
CA LEU A 90 -5.32 0.92 -5.22
C LEU A 90 -4.50 0.18 -6.29
N TYR A 91 -3.31 -0.32 -5.93
CA TYR A 91 -2.40 -0.95 -6.88
C TYR A 91 -2.66 -2.46 -6.97
N LEU A 92 -2.72 -3.15 -5.83
CA LEU A 92 -2.95 -4.60 -5.79
C LEU A 92 -4.41 -4.93 -6.08
N THR A 93 -4.63 -6.02 -6.82
CA THR A 93 -5.97 -6.58 -7.02
C THR A 93 -6.51 -7.18 -5.72
N ASP A 94 -7.82 -7.43 -5.66
CA ASP A 94 -8.42 -8.04 -4.48
C ASP A 94 -7.90 -9.47 -4.24
N GLU A 95 -7.57 -10.21 -5.31
CA GLU A 95 -6.93 -11.52 -5.21
C GLU A 95 -5.52 -11.41 -4.62
N GLU A 96 -4.71 -10.46 -5.08
CA GLU A 96 -3.36 -10.23 -4.55
C GLU A 96 -3.40 -9.78 -3.08
N LYS A 97 -4.35 -8.90 -2.73
CA LYS A 97 -4.58 -8.45 -1.35
C LYS A 97 -4.99 -9.60 -0.42
N ALA A 98 -5.78 -10.56 -0.91
CA ALA A 98 -6.22 -11.70 -0.12
C ALA A 98 -5.07 -12.66 0.26
N LEU A 99 -3.96 -12.65 -0.50
CA LEU A 99 -2.77 -13.47 -0.22
C LEU A 99 -1.93 -12.91 0.93
N HIS A 100 -1.98 -11.60 1.19
CA HIS A 100 -1.14 -10.91 2.18
C HIS A 100 0.38 -11.11 2.00
N GLU A 101 0.84 -11.47 0.79
CA GLU A 101 2.26 -11.71 0.48
C GLU A 101 3.03 -10.43 0.14
N THR A 102 2.35 -9.29 0.01
CA THR A 102 2.97 -8.02 -0.36
C THR A 102 2.31 -6.85 0.38
N VAL A 103 3.13 -5.90 0.83
CA VAL A 103 2.67 -4.64 1.43
C VAL A 103 3.14 -3.45 0.60
N MET A 104 2.24 -2.47 0.40
CA MET A 104 2.59 -1.15 -0.12
C MET A 104 3.02 -0.25 1.03
N CYS A 105 4.33 -0.15 1.30
CA CYS A 105 4.86 0.50 2.51
C CYS A 105 4.43 1.96 2.71
N CYS A 106 4.09 2.68 1.63
CA CYS A 106 3.73 4.09 1.74
C CYS A 106 2.33 4.35 2.33
N VAL A 107 1.40 3.40 2.25
CA VAL A 107 0.01 3.60 2.70
C VAL A 107 -0.54 2.44 3.54
N SER A 108 -0.14 1.21 3.25
CA SER A 108 -0.71 0.01 3.87
C SER A 108 -0.11 -0.21 5.26
N ARG A 109 -0.86 -0.90 6.13
CA ARG A 109 -0.51 -1.14 7.53
C ARG A 109 -0.63 -2.62 7.87
N ALA A 110 -0.49 -2.97 9.15
CA ALA A 110 -0.80 -4.29 9.67
C ALA A 110 -2.24 -4.33 10.21
N GLN A 111 -3.01 -5.37 9.86
CA GLN A 111 -4.31 -5.65 10.53
C GLN A 111 -4.09 -6.08 11.98
N GLU A 112 -3.03 -6.86 12.19
CA GLU A 112 -2.56 -7.30 13.50
C GLU A 112 -1.46 -6.35 14.02
N GLN A 113 -0.92 -6.62 15.20
CA GLN A 113 0.11 -5.77 15.79
C GLN A 113 1.52 -6.07 15.26
N GLU A 114 1.70 -7.05 14.36
CA GLU A 114 3.01 -7.52 13.90
C GLU A 114 3.00 -7.93 12.41
N LEU A 115 4.06 -7.57 11.69
CA LEU A 115 4.41 -8.09 10.35
C LEU A 115 5.87 -8.54 10.33
N GLU A 116 6.20 -9.48 9.45
CA GLU A 116 7.58 -9.83 9.10
C GLU A 116 7.78 -9.59 7.60
N LEU A 117 8.81 -8.83 7.24
CA LEU A 117 9.11 -8.44 5.85
C LEU A 117 10.43 -9.04 5.39
N ASP A 118 10.51 -9.33 4.09
CA ASP A 118 11.76 -9.77 3.45
C ASP A 118 12.70 -8.58 3.17
N LEU A 119 13.20 -7.98 4.25
CA LEU A 119 14.13 -6.84 4.30
C LEU A 119 15.17 -7.01 5.41
#